data_AF-A0A7C2ELA1-F1
#
_entry.id   AF-A0A7C2ELA1-F1
#
_cell.length_a   1.000
_cell.length_b   1.000
_cell.length_c   1.000
_cell.angle_alpha   90.00
_cell.angle_beta   90.00
_cell.angle_gamma   90.00
#
_symmetry.space_group_name_H-M   'P 1'
#
loop_
_entity.id
_entity.type
_entity.pdbx_description
1 polymer ?
#
loop_
_entity_poly.entity_id
_entity_poly.type
_entity_poly.pdbx_seq_one_letter_code
_entity_poly.pdbx_strand_id
1 'polypeptide(L)'
;MSTEVCRRYLAAILTGLLVGLPAGPPGLAQAPTADVPVQPQSPQELEKLVGRIALYPDDLLAIVLLASTFPLDIVQAERFLQKLKKDPKLQPDTRWDDSVRSLLNYPEVVTMMSQDLDWTEELGEAVVSQQADVLKAIQAFRAKAQGAGNLKSDDKQIVVQEKETIKIVPADPEVVYVPQYQPSTVVVYQSAPVYAYYPTPYPVYYYPYPPGAAFATGFFFGAATAYAFNWGGNEINANVNINRTENLNVNRNNPEFQQKAQ
;
A
#
# COMPACT_ATOMS: atom_id res chain seq x y z
N MET A 1 70.51 1.74 20.56
CA MET A 1 69.11 1.96 21.02
C MET A 1 68.27 0.84 20.41
N SER A 2 67.51 0.15 21.26
CA SER A 2 67.11 -1.26 21.23
C SER A 2 66.67 -1.93 19.92
N THR A 3 67.26 -3.11 19.69
CA THR A 3 66.71 -4.32 19.05
C THR A 3 65.93 -5.17 20.05
N GLU A 4 65.03 -6.04 19.57
CA GLU A 4 64.59 -7.39 20.06
C GLU A 4 63.11 -7.58 19.63
N VAL A 5 62.66 -8.46 18.72
CA VAL A 5 62.92 -9.88 18.38
C VAL A 5 62.29 -10.89 19.36
N CYS A 6 61.49 -11.82 18.79
CA CYS A 6 61.15 -13.18 19.28
C CYS A 6 60.21 -13.30 20.50
N ARG A 7 59.48 -14.39 20.77
CA ARG A 7 59.07 -15.63 20.07
C ARG A 7 58.15 -16.39 21.05
N ARG A 8 57.13 -17.06 20.48
CA ARG A 8 56.36 -18.27 20.91
C ARG A 8 56.85 -18.98 22.19
N TYR A 9 55.93 -19.50 23.04
CA TYR A 9 55.88 -20.83 23.69
C TYR A 9 54.72 -20.85 24.72
N LEU A 10 53.71 -21.73 24.58
CA LEU A 10 53.53 -23.10 25.14
C LEU A 10 52.92 -23.15 26.58
N ALA A 11 51.71 -23.75 26.63
CA ALA A 11 50.99 -24.48 27.68
C ALA A 11 51.42 -24.42 29.17
N ALA A 12 50.43 -24.22 30.08
CA ALA A 12 50.25 -25.05 31.28
C ALA A 12 48.88 -24.82 31.98
N ILE A 13 48.12 -25.92 32.02
CA ILE A 13 47.12 -26.40 32.98
C ILE A 13 47.06 -25.66 34.33
N LEU A 14 45.85 -25.24 34.74
CA LEU A 14 45.49 -25.08 36.16
C LEU A 14 44.13 -25.73 36.45
N THR A 15 44.17 -26.78 37.26
CA THR A 15 43.02 -27.52 37.80
C THR A 15 42.45 -26.78 38.99
N GLY A 16 41.12 -26.66 39.12
CA GLY A 16 40.50 -26.07 40.31
C GLY A 16 38.99 -26.22 40.44
N LEU A 17 38.59 -27.22 41.23
CA LEU A 17 37.42 -27.28 42.12
C LEU A 17 36.00 -27.49 41.54
N LEU A 18 35.46 -28.69 41.80
CA LEU A 18 34.03 -29.05 41.75
C LEU A 18 33.27 -28.46 42.94
N VAL A 19 32.13 -27.80 42.69
CA VAL A 19 30.97 -27.73 43.60
C VAL A 19 29.71 -27.91 42.76
N GLY A 20 28.86 -28.86 43.15
CA GLY A 20 27.73 -29.35 42.35
C GLY A 20 26.49 -28.46 42.34
N LEU A 21 25.76 -28.51 41.22
CA LEU A 21 24.35 -28.15 41.09
C LEU A 21 23.58 -29.31 40.42
N PRO A 22 22.33 -29.61 40.82
CA PRO A 22 21.54 -30.67 40.21
C PRO A 22 21.13 -30.31 38.78
N ALA A 23 21.37 -31.23 37.85
CA ALA A 23 20.96 -31.14 36.45
C ALA A 23 19.42 -31.21 36.34
N GLY A 24 18.79 -30.09 36.00
CA GLY A 24 17.45 -30.10 35.42
C GLY A 24 17.49 -30.68 34.00
N PRO A 25 16.39 -31.25 33.48
CA PRO A 25 16.34 -31.76 32.11
C PRO A 25 16.70 -30.63 31.14
N PRO A 26 17.45 -30.91 30.06
CA PRO A 26 17.75 -29.89 29.05
C PRO A 26 16.44 -29.41 28.44
N GLY A 27 16.02 -28.21 28.83
CA GLY A 27 15.02 -27.46 28.09
C GLY A 27 15.56 -27.28 26.69
N LEU A 28 14.76 -27.68 25.69
CA LEU A 28 15.04 -27.42 24.29
C LEU A 28 15.14 -25.89 24.13
N ALA A 29 16.36 -25.37 24.14
CA ALA A 29 16.63 -24.02 23.70
C ALA A 29 16.17 -23.95 22.25
N GLN A 30 15.06 -23.24 22.01
CA GLN A 30 14.65 -22.88 20.67
C GLN A 30 15.82 -22.13 20.05
N ALA A 31 16.46 -22.72 19.04
CA ALA A 31 17.48 -22.02 18.28
C ALA A 31 16.85 -20.74 17.73
N PRO A 32 17.53 -19.58 17.79
CA PRO A 32 17.04 -18.38 17.15
C PRO A 32 16.72 -18.74 15.69
N THR A 33 15.46 -18.55 15.29
CA THR A 33 15.07 -18.57 13.88
C THR A 33 16.00 -17.59 13.18
N ALA A 34 16.87 -18.11 12.31
CA ALA A 34 17.69 -17.24 11.49
C ALA A 34 16.74 -16.34 10.71
N ASP A 35 16.92 -15.02 10.83
CA ASP A 35 16.28 -14.03 9.96
C ASP A 35 16.65 -14.40 8.52
N VAL A 36 15.74 -15.09 7.84
CA VAL A 36 15.88 -15.35 6.40
C VAL A 36 15.65 -13.99 5.76
N PRO A 37 16.62 -13.40 5.04
CA PRO A 37 16.40 -12.13 4.38
C PRO A 37 15.24 -12.32 3.39
N VAL A 38 14.14 -11.60 3.59
CA VAL A 38 13.07 -11.52 2.59
C VAL A 38 13.72 -10.99 1.32
N GLN A 39 13.73 -11.81 0.27
CA GLN A 39 14.27 -11.36 -1.00
C GLN A 39 13.29 -10.37 -1.63
N PRO A 40 13.78 -9.22 -2.13
CA PRO A 40 12.93 -8.30 -2.85
C PRO A 40 12.33 -9.00 -4.08
N GLN A 41 11.08 -8.69 -4.35
CA GLN A 41 10.36 -9.21 -5.50
C GLN A 41 10.95 -8.63 -6.78
N SER A 42 11.02 -9.44 -7.83
CA SER A 42 11.45 -8.97 -9.15
C SER A 42 10.44 -7.97 -9.74
N PRO A 43 10.87 -7.09 -10.68
CA PRO A 43 9.97 -6.17 -11.35
C PRO A 43 8.75 -6.85 -12.01
N GLN A 44 8.93 -8.07 -12.54
CA GLN A 44 7.84 -8.82 -13.17
C GLN A 44 6.84 -9.38 -12.15
N GLU A 45 7.32 -9.79 -10.97
CA GLU A 45 6.45 -10.21 -9.86
C GLU A 45 5.66 -9.03 -9.32
N LEU A 46 6.30 -7.88 -9.11
CA LEU A 46 5.62 -6.64 -8.70
C LEU A 46 4.59 -6.19 -9.73
N GLU A 47 4.90 -6.26 -11.02
CA GLU A 47 3.94 -5.90 -12.08
C GLU A 47 2.72 -6.83 -12.07
N LYS A 48 2.92 -8.13 -11.84
CA LYS A 48 1.83 -9.10 -11.68
C LYS A 48 1.00 -8.80 -10.42
N LEU A 49 1.66 -8.46 -9.32
CA LEU A 49 1.04 -8.16 -8.02
C LEU A 49 0.12 -6.94 -8.10
N VAL A 50 0.59 -5.85 -8.70
CA VAL A 50 -0.18 -4.60 -8.83
C VAL A 50 -1.21 -4.65 -9.96
N GLY A 51 -1.13 -5.62 -10.87
CA GLY A 51 -1.93 -5.64 -12.09
C GLY A 51 -3.44 -5.53 -11.86
N ARG A 52 -3.97 -6.06 -10.75
CA ARG A 52 -5.40 -5.99 -10.41
C ARG A 52 -5.91 -4.58 -10.05
N ILE A 53 -5.02 -3.70 -9.63
CA ILE A 53 -5.35 -2.35 -9.13
C ILE A 53 -4.66 -1.24 -9.93
N ALA A 54 -3.72 -1.57 -10.80
CA ALA A 54 -2.89 -0.60 -11.52
C ALA A 54 -3.69 0.38 -12.39
N LEU A 55 -4.89 0.02 -12.86
CA LEU A 55 -5.76 0.94 -13.62
C LEU A 55 -6.79 1.68 -12.78
N TYR A 56 -6.75 1.56 -11.45
CA TYR A 56 -7.61 2.35 -10.57
C TYR A 56 -7.22 3.83 -10.65
N PRO A 57 -8.19 4.76 -10.45
CA PRO A 57 -7.88 6.17 -10.25
C PRO A 57 -6.84 6.36 -9.15
N ASP A 58 -5.95 7.33 -9.31
CA ASP A 58 -4.75 7.50 -8.47
C ASP A 58 -5.09 7.62 -6.98
N ASP A 59 -6.19 8.30 -6.66
CA ASP A 59 -6.66 8.48 -5.28
C ASP A 59 -7.13 7.16 -4.65
N LEU A 60 -7.91 6.36 -5.39
CA LEU A 60 -8.34 5.04 -4.93
C LEU A 60 -7.13 4.10 -4.80
N LEU A 61 -6.23 4.13 -5.77
CA LEU A 61 -5.00 3.33 -5.76
C LEU A 61 -4.16 3.64 -4.52
N ALA A 62 -3.96 4.93 -4.19
CA ALA A 62 -3.26 5.35 -2.99
C ALA A 62 -3.89 4.78 -1.70
N ILE A 63 -5.22 4.83 -1.60
CA ILE A 63 -5.95 4.26 -0.45
C ILE A 63 -5.72 2.75 -0.37
N VAL A 64 -5.82 2.02 -1.48
CA VAL A 64 -5.62 0.56 -1.52
C VAL A 64 -4.21 0.17 -1.10
N LEU A 65 -3.19 0.86 -1.62
CA LEU A 65 -1.80 0.59 -1.27
C LEU A 65 -1.55 0.77 0.23
N LEU A 66 -2.06 1.85 0.83
CA LEU A 66 -1.90 2.08 2.27
C LEU A 66 -2.70 1.05 3.10
N ALA A 67 -3.95 0.79 2.73
CA ALA A 67 -4.83 -0.13 3.44
C ALA A 67 -4.34 -1.59 3.38
N SER A 68 -3.62 -1.97 2.33
CA SER A 68 -3.00 -3.30 2.21
C SER A 68 -2.01 -3.62 3.33
N THR A 69 -1.47 -2.60 4.00
CA THR A 69 -0.59 -2.78 5.17
C THR A 69 -1.34 -3.16 6.46
N PHE A 70 -2.68 -3.23 6.42
CA PHE A 70 -3.58 -3.57 7.52
C PHE A 70 -4.53 -4.75 7.18
N PRO A 71 -4.02 -5.93 6.78
CA PRO A 71 -4.84 -7.03 6.26
C PRO A 71 -5.91 -7.53 7.25
N LEU A 72 -5.59 -7.56 8.55
CA LEU A 72 -6.56 -7.93 9.58
C LEU A 72 -7.73 -6.93 9.67
N ASP A 73 -7.47 -5.65 9.48
CA ASP A 73 -8.51 -4.62 9.52
C ASP A 73 -9.38 -4.68 8.26
N ILE A 74 -8.82 -5.06 7.11
CA ILE A 74 -9.60 -5.35 5.89
C ILE A 74 -10.63 -6.47 6.10
N VAL A 75 -10.24 -7.57 6.76
CA VAL A 75 -11.19 -8.66 7.08
C VAL A 75 -12.30 -8.17 8.01
N GLN A 76 -11.96 -7.32 8.98
CA GLN A 76 -12.96 -6.76 9.88
C GLN A 76 -13.86 -5.74 9.17
N ALA A 77 -13.33 -4.97 8.23
CA ALA A 77 -14.06 -4.05 7.38
C ALA A 77 -15.08 -4.78 6.50
N GLU A 78 -14.70 -5.90 5.87
CA GLU A 78 -15.65 -6.74 5.11
C GLU A 78 -16.81 -7.22 5.99
N ARG A 79 -16.49 -7.76 7.18
CA ARG A 79 -17.53 -8.17 8.14
C ARG A 79 -18.41 -7.01 8.59
N PHE A 80 -17.83 -5.82 8.75
CA PHE A 80 -18.55 -4.60 9.08
C PHE A 80 -19.52 -4.20 7.97
N LEU A 81 -19.11 -4.23 6.70
CA LEU A 81 -19.98 -3.94 5.55
C LEU A 81 -21.17 -4.88 5.49
N GLN A 82 -20.98 -6.17 5.80
CA GLN A 82 -22.09 -7.13 5.86
C GLN A 82 -23.07 -6.84 7.02
N LYS A 83 -22.59 -6.28 8.14
CA LYS A 83 -23.45 -5.83 9.24
C LYS A 83 -24.15 -4.51 8.91
N LEU A 84 -23.46 -3.57 8.26
CA LEU A 84 -23.98 -2.27 7.86
C LEU A 84 -25.20 -2.39 6.95
N LYS A 85 -25.22 -3.41 6.07
CA LYS A 85 -26.41 -3.77 5.26
C LYS A 85 -27.66 -4.06 6.10
N LYS A 86 -27.50 -4.56 7.32
CA LYS A 86 -28.59 -4.92 8.24
C LYS A 86 -28.91 -3.79 9.22
N ASP A 87 -27.89 -3.04 9.64
CA ASP A 87 -28.00 -1.89 10.52
C ASP A 87 -27.21 -0.71 9.95
N PRO A 88 -27.87 0.17 9.17
CA PRO A 88 -27.23 1.33 8.54
C PRO A 88 -26.68 2.37 9.51
N LYS A 89 -26.95 2.25 10.83
CA LYS A 89 -26.47 3.20 11.85
C LYS A 89 -25.13 2.81 12.45
N LEU A 90 -24.59 1.65 12.09
CA LEU A 90 -23.31 1.17 12.60
C LEU A 90 -22.18 2.12 12.23
N GLN A 91 -21.29 2.36 13.20
CA GLN A 91 -20.06 3.13 13.00
C GLN A 91 -18.88 2.19 12.75
N PRO A 92 -17.95 2.55 11.85
CA PRO A 92 -16.72 1.79 11.70
C PRO A 92 -15.85 1.90 12.96
N ASP A 93 -14.91 0.96 13.11
CA ASP A 93 -13.99 0.99 14.24
C ASP A 93 -13.09 2.23 14.17
N THR A 94 -13.10 3.03 15.21
CA THR A 94 -12.29 4.26 15.28
C THR A 94 -10.79 3.96 15.41
N ARG A 95 -10.40 2.72 15.67
CA ARG A 95 -9.01 2.27 15.75
C ARG A 95 -8.39 1.92 14.40
N TRP A 96 -9.20 1.67 13.36
CA TRP A 96 -8.69 1.43 12.01
C TRP A 96 -7.98 2.65 11.46
N ASP A 97 -6.99 2.42 10.61
CA ASP A 97 -6.35 3.47 9.83
C ASP A 97 -7.37 4.18 8.91
N ASP A 98 -7.11 5.46 8.61
CA ASP A 98 -7.98 6.26 7.74
C ASP A 98 -8.12 5.65 6.34
N SER A 99 -7.10 4.96 5.83
CA SER A 99 -7.17 4.23 4.55
C SER A 99 -8.21 3.11 4.58
N VAL A 100 -8.23 2.29 5.63
CA VAL A 100 -9.20 1.20 5.80
C VAL A 100 -10.62 1.77 5.95
N ARG A 101 -10.79 2.83 6.75
CA ARG A 101 -12.08 3.52 6.85
C ARG A 101 -12.54 4.10 5.52
N SER A 102 -11.62 4.68 4.75
CA SER A 102 -11.92 5.24 3.42
C SER A 102 -12.33 4.16 2.42
N LEU A 103 -11.78 2.94 2.51
CA LEU A 103 -12.17 1.82 1.66
C LEU A 103 -13.60 1.33 1.89
N LEU A 104 -14.24 1.62 3.03
CA LEU A 104 -15.65 1.25 3.26
C LEU A 104 -16.59 1.86 2.22
N ASN A 105 -16.16 2.93 1.58
CA ASN A 105 -16.85 3.56 0.48
C ASN A 105 -16.74 2.80 -0.84
N TYR A 106 -15.85 1.82 -0.92
CA TYR A 106 -15.62 0.93 -2.06
C TYR A 106 -15.76 -0.53 -1.61
N PRO A 107 -16.98 -0.99 -1.23
CA PRO A 107 -17.20 -2.34 -0.70
C PRO A 107 -16.58 -3.46 -1.52
N GLU A 108 -16.45 -3.26 -2.82
CA GLU A 108 -16.05 -4.29 -3.79
C GLU A 108 -14.54 -4.49 -3.75
N VAL A 109 -13.84 -3.40 -3.47
CA VAL A 109 -12.40 -3.40 -3.22
C VAL A 109 -12.11 -4.04 -1.86
N VAL A 110 -12.88 -3.73 -0.82
CA VAL A 110 -12.78 -4.39 0.49
C VAL A 110 -13.05 -5.88 0.37
N THR A 111 -14.11 -6.27 -0.35
CA THR A 111 -14.44 -7.67 -0.61
C THR A 111 -13.32 -8.38 -1.37
N MET A 112 -12.78 -7.77 -2.42
CA MET A 112 -11.65 -8.34 -3.16
C MET A 112 -10.44 -8.56 -2.26
N MET A 113 -10.03 -7.54 -1.50
CA MET A 113 -8.87 -7.65 -0.59
C MET A 113 -9.13 -8.68 0.53
N SER A 114 -10.34 -8.73 1.08
CA SER A 114 -10.68 -9.69 2.14
C SER A 114 -10.83 -11.13 1.63
N GLN A 115 -11.17 -11.34 0.36
CA GLN A 115 -11.30 -12.68 -0.22
C GLN A 115 -9.95 -13.26 -0.67
N ASP A 116 -9.02 -12.41 -1.08
CA ASP A 116 -7.66 -12.78 -1.52
C ASP A 116 -6.65 -12.18 -0.51
N LEU A 117 -6.62 -12.77 0.70
CA LEU A 117 -5.78 -12.25 1.80
C LEU A 117 -4.29 -12.45 1.54
N ASP A 118 -3.91 -13.57 0.94
CA ASP A 118 -2.51 -13.82 0.57
C ASP A 118 -2.00 -12.70 -0.36
N TRP A 119 -2.80 -12.32 -1.37
CA TRP A 119 -2.48 -11.18 -2.24
C TRP A 119 -2.44 -9.85 -1.50
N THR A 120 -3.37 -9.62 -0.56
CA THR A 120 -3.41 -8.37 0.22
C THR A 120 -2.19 -8.22 1.11
N GLU A 121 -1.77 -9.31 1.77
CA GLU A 121 -0.55 -9.36 2.58
C GLU A 121 0.70 -9.15 1.73
N GLU A 122 0.80 -9.83 0.58
CA GLU A 122 1.92 -9.68 -0.36
C GLU A 122 2.03 -8.23 -0.88
N LEU A 123 0.89 -7.61 -1.23
CA LEU A 123 0.85 -6.20 -1.63
C LEU A 123 1.30 -5.28 -0.49
N GLY A 124 0.80 -5.49 0.73
CA GLY A 124 1.16 -4.69 1.90
C GLY A 124 2.65 -4.80 2.25
N GLU A 125 3.21 -6.00 2.18
CA GLU A 125 4.64 -6.24 2.37
C GLU A 125 5.47 -5.52 1.30
N ALA A 126 5.08 -5.63 0.02
CA ALA A 126 5.75 -4.94 -1.07
C ALA A 126 5.67 -3.41 -0.93
N VAL A 127 4.54 -2.86 -0.47
CA VAL A 127 4.39 -1.42 -0.21
C VAL A 127 5.34 -0.94 0.89
N VAL A 128 5.53 -1.72 1.94
CA VAL A 128 6.43 -1.37 3.06
C VAL A 128 7.91 -1.56 2.70
N SER A 129 8.25 -2.64 1.98
CA SER A 129 9.63 -3.04 1.72
C SER A 129 10.21 -2.50 0.40
N GLN A 130 9.37 -2.27 -0.60
CA GLN A 130 9.75 -2.01 -2.00
C GLN A 130 8.88 -0.89 -2.62
N GLN A 131 8.47 0.10 -1.84
CA GLN A 131 7.55 1.17 -2.26
C GLN A 131 7.87 1.76 -3.64
N ALA A 132 9.13 2.14 -3.88
CA ALA A 132 9.55 2.74 -5.15
C ALA A 132 9.32 1.80 -6.34
N ASP A 133 9.57 0.50 -6.16
CA ASP A 133 9.46 -0.48 -7.23
C ASP A 133 8.00 -0.90 -7.46
N VAL A 134 7.15 -0.89 -6.42
CA VAL A 134 5.69 -1.00 -6.56
C VAL A 134 5.14 0.13 -7.44
N LEU A 135 5.54 1.38 -7.19
CA LEU A 135 5.09 2.53 -7.99
C LEU A 135 5.58 2.46 -9.43
N LYS A 136 6.83 2.02 -9.65
CA LYS A 136 7.35 1.77 -11.02
C LYS A 136 6.59 0.65 -11.72
N ALA A 137 6.26 -0.43 -11.02
CA ALA A 137 5.48 -1.54 -11.57
C ALA A 137 4.08 -1.10 -12.01
N ILE A 138 3.43 -0.22 -11.23
CA ILE A 138 2.15 0.40 -11.61
C ILE A 138 2.29 1.20 -12.90
N GLN A 139 3.32 2.05 -13.02
CA GLN A 139 3.55 2.86 -14.21
C GLN A 139 3.90 1.98 -15.44
N ALA A 140 4.69 0.93 -15.26
CA ALA A 140 4.99 -0.04 -16.31
C ALA A 140 3.72 -0.75 -16.81
N PHE A 141 2.84 -1.17 -15.89
CA PHE A 141 1.56 -1.77 -16.23
C PHE A 141 0.65 -0.79 -17.00
N ARG A 142 0.53 0.44 -16.52
CA ARG A 142 -0.25 1.52 -17.18
C ARG A 142 0.28 1.80 -18.58
N ALA A 143 1.60 1.87 -18.77
CA ALA A 143 2.22 2.08 -20.06
C ALA A 143 1.90 0.94 -21.04
N LYS A 144 1.93 -0.32 -20.60
CA LYS A 144 1.52 -1.47 -21.42
C LYS A 144 0.04 -1.40 -21.80
N ALA A 145 -0.84 -1.10 -20.84
CA ALA A 145 -2.27 -0.97 -21.10
C ALA A 145 -2.60 0.19 -22.05
N GLN A 146 -1.90 1.32 -21.92
CA GLN A 146 -2.03 2.47 -22.82
C GLN A 146 -1.50 2.14 -24.22
N GLY A 147 -0.33 1.51 -24.32
CA GLY A 147 0.27 1.08 -25.59
C GLY A 147 -0.57 0.00 -26.31
N ALA A 148 -1.27 -0.86 -25.56
CA ALA A 148 -2.24 -1.82 -26.10
C ALA A 148 -3.54 -1.16 -26.56
N GLY A 149 -3.77 0.12 -26.23
CA GLY A 149 -4.98 0.86 -26.56
C GLY A 149 -6.17 0.57 -25.63
N ASN A 150 -5.94 -0.02 -24.45
CA ASN A 150 -6.99 -0.37 -23.50
C ASN A 150 -7.09 0.59 -22.29
N LEU A 151 -6.13 1.51 -22.12
CA LEU A 151 -6.20 2.61 -21.16
C LEU A 151 -6.37 3.94 -21.90
N LYS A 152 -7.58 4.51 -21.82
CA LYS A 152 -7.99 5.73 -22.54
C LYS A 152 -8.90 6.59 -21.66
N SER A 153 -8.95 7.89 -21.96
CA SER A 153 -9.95 8.79 -21.38
C SER A 153 -11.32 8.52 -21.99
N ASP A 154 -12.35 8.65 -21.18
CA ASP A 154 -13.75 8.53 -21.55
C ASP A 154 -14.63 9.40 -20.64
N ASP A 155 -15.92 9.11 -20.54
CA ASP A 155 -16.86 9.85 -19.70
C ASP A 155 -16.77 9.48 -18.20
N LYS A 156 -15.91 8.52 -17.81
CA LYS A 156 -15.73 8.04 -16.44
C LYS A 156 -14.36 8.40 -15.87
N GLN A 157 -13.31 8.36 -16.70
CA GLN A 157 -11.95 8.70 -16.29
C GLN A 157 -11.24 9.58 -17.32
N ILE A 158 -10.27 10.37 -16.84
CA ILE A 158 -9.30 11.09 -17.66
C ILE A 158 -7.93 10.47 -17.43
N VAL A 159 -7.32 10.04 -18.53
CA VAL A 159 -5.94 9.55 -18.56
C VAL A 159 -5.04 10.70 -19.02
N VAL A 160 -4.14 11.13 -18.14
CA VAL A 160 -3.18 12.20 -18.41
C VAL A 160 -1.78 11.61 -18.45
N GLN A 161 -1.06 11.82 -19.55
CA GLN A 161 0.36 11.45 -19.64
C GLN A 161 1.22 12.69 -19.43
N GLU A 162 2.00 12.69 -18.36
CA GLU A 162 2.98 13.72 -18.03
C GLU A 162 4.38 13.09 -18.05
N LYS A 163 5.13 13.30 -19.14
CA LYS A 163 6.43 12.63 -19.38
C LYS A 163 6.28 11.11 -19.33
N GLU A 164 6.89 10.46 -18.35
CA GLU A 164 6.88 9.01 -18.13
C GLU A 164 5.78 8.57 -17.14
N THR A 165 5.03 9.52 -16.58
CA THR A 165 3.96 9.24 -15.61
C THR A 165 2.60 9.28 -16.29
N ILE A 166 1.84 8.19 -16.14
CA ILE A 166 0.43 8.10 -16.53
C ILE A 166 -0.40 8.25 -15.27
N LYS A 167 -1.23 9.30 -15.22
CA LYS A 167 -2.21 9.58 -14.17
C LYS A 167 -3.60 9.18 -14.62
N ILE A 168 -4.38 8.63 -13.70
CA ILE A 168 -5.79 8.31 -13.93
C ILE A 168 -6.58 9.08 -12.89
N VAL A 169 -7.42 9.99 -13.33
CA VAL A 169 -8.31 10.77 -12.46
C VAL A 169 -9.76 10.58 -12.90
N PRO A 170 -10.73 10.74 -11.99
CA PRO A 170 -12.14 10.77 -12.37
C PRO A 170 -12.42 11.86 -13.41
N ALA A 171 -13.31 11.59 -14.37
CA ALA A 171 -13.80 12.61 -15.30
C ALA A 171 -14.74 13.61 -14.63
N ASP A 172 -15.48 13.14 -13.63
CA ASP A 172 -16.27 13.96 -12.73
C ASP A 172 -15.60 13.94 -11.34
N PRO A 173 -15.18 15.10 -10.80
CA PRO A 173 -14.48 15.18 -9.51
C PRO A 173 -15.36 14.82 -8.31
N GLU A 174 -16.67 14.58 -8.50
CA GLU A 174 -17.58 14.16 -7.44
C GLU A 174 -17.82 12.65 -7.41
N VAL A 175 -17.43 11.89 -8.46
CA VAL A 175 -17.68 10.45 -8.55
C VAL A 175 -16.50 9.63 -9.08
N VAL A 176 -16.23 8.51 -8.41
CA VAL A 176 -15.22 7.52 -8.81
C VAL A 176 -15.90 6.29 -9.40
N TYR A 177 -15.45 5.92 -10.59
CA TYR A 177 -15.79 4.65 -11.22
C TYR A 177 -14.63 3.67 -11.05
N VAL A 178 -14.89 2.56 -10.37
CA VAL A 178 -13.90 1.50 -10.18
C VAL A 178 -13.86 0.62 -11.44
N PRO A 179 -12.71 0.45 -12.09
CA PRO A 179 -12.63 -0.37 -13.28
C PRO A 179 -12.58 -1.86 -12.97
N GLN A 180 -13.15 -2.64 -13.89
CA GLN A 180 -13.16 -4.09 -13.90
C GLN A 180 -12.48 -4.58 -15.18
N TYR A 181 -11.41 -5.34 -15.02
CA TYR A 181 -10.62 -5.86 -16.12
C TYR A 181 -9.84 -7.10 -15.69
N GLN A 182 -9.38 -7.88 -16.66
CA GLN A 182 -8.43 -8.97 -16.40
C GLN A 182 -7.01 -8.47 -16.69
N PRO A 183 -6.06 -8.55 -15.73
CA PRO A 183 -4.73 -7.95 -15.92
C PRO A 183 -3.98 -8.47 -17.15
N SER A 184 -4.11 -9.76 -17.46
CA SER A 184 -3.44 -10.37 -18.61
C SER A 184 -4.00 -9.95 -19.97
N THR A 185 -5.27 -9.51 -20.04
CA THR A 185 -5.90 -9.12 -21.31
C THR A 185 -5.74 -7.63 -21.59
N VAL A 186 -5.71 -6.78 -20.55
CA VAL A 186 -5.66 -5.32 -20.70
C VAL A 186 -4.29 -4.80 -21.16
N VAL A 187 -3.21 -5.54 -20.90
CA VAL A 187 -1.83 -5.16 -21.28
C VAL A 187 -1.42 -5.62 -22.68
N VAL A 188 -2.33 -6.27 -23.42
CA VAL A 188 -2.10 -6.73 -24.80
C VAL A 188 -3.21 -6.22 -25.71
N TYR A 189 -2.93 -6.13 -27.01
CA TYR A 189 -3.94 -5.74 -28.00
C TYR A 189 -5.13 -6.70 -27.98
N GLN A 190 -6.34 -6.15 -28.03
CA GLN A 190 -7.60 -6.90 -28.09
C GLN A 190 -8.47 -6.36 -29.22
N SER A 191 -9.21 -7.25 -29.88
CA SER A 191 -10.15 -6.87 -30.95
C SER A 191 -11.49 -6.35 -30.43
N ALA A 192 -11.76 -6.51 -29.13
CA ALA A 192 -12.97 -6.07 -28.45
C ALA A 192 -12.63 -5.44 -27.10
N PRO A 193 -13.53 -4.62 -26.50
CA PRO A 193 -13.31 -4.04 -25.19
C PRO A 193 -13.11 -5.11 -24.10
N VAL A 194 -12.01 -5.03 -23.35
CA VAL A 194 -11.67 -5.92 -22.21
C VAL A 194 -11.65 -5.18 -20.87
N TYR A 195 -12.27 -4.02 -20.85
CA TYR A 195 -12.26 -3.07 -19.76
C TYR A 195 -13.68 -2.54 -19.58
N ALA A 196 -14.17 -2.57 -18.34
CA ALA A 196 -15.49 -2.11 -17.94
C ALA A 196 -15.41 -1.36 -16.62
N TYR A 197 -16.52 -0.77 -16.18
CA TYR A 197 -16.66 -0.14 -14.88
C TYR A 197 -17.75 -0.83 -14.06
N TYR A 198 -17.62 -0.78 -12.74
CA TYR A 198 -18.74 -1.12 -11.87
C TYR A 198 -19.96 -0.24 -12.21
N PRO A 199 -21.18 -0.80 -12.23
CA PRO A 199 -22.38 -0.07 -12.63
C PRO A 199 -22.76 1.06 -11.67
N THR A 200 -22.35 0.95 -10.40
CA THR A 200 -22.61 1.95 -9.37
C THR A 200 -21.34 2.78 -9.15
N PRO A 201 -21.32 4.09 -9.47
CA PRO A 201 -20.24 4.96 -9.06
C PRO A 201 -20.27 5.22 -7.55
N TYR A 202 -19.12 5.54 -6.99
CA TYR A 202 -18.97 5.96 -5.59
C TYR A 202 -18.71 7.46 -5.55
N PRO A 203 -19.27 8.21 -4.58
CA PRO A 203 -18.91 9.61 -4.46
C PRO A 203 -17.42 9.76 -4.11
N VAL A 204 -16.82 10.90 -4.44
CA VAL A 204 -15.45 11.24 -4.05
C VAL A 204 -15.44 11.64 -2.58
N TYR A 205 -14.52 11.04 -1.81
CA TYR A 205 -14.43 11.22 -0.35
C TYR A 205 -13.29 12.15 0.09
N TYR A 206 -12.83 13.07 -0.78
CA TYR A 206 -11.76 14.05 -0.50
C TYR A 206 -12.29 15.48 -0.24
N TYR A 207 -11.60 16.22 0.64
CA TYR A 207 -12.00 17.45 1.39
C TYR A 207 -12.08 18.76 0.54
N PRO A 208 -12.68 19.92 0.98
CA PRO A 208 -13.29 20.30 2.27
C PRO A 208 -14.80 20.63 2.23
N TYR A 209 -15.58 20.13 3.20
CA TYR A 209 -16.96 20.62 3.41
C TYR A 209 -17.05 21.57 4.62
N PRO A 210 -17.96 22.56 4.58
CA PRO A 210 -18.23 23.47 5.69
C PRO A 210 -18.76 22.73 6.93
N PRO A 211 -18.57 23.29 8.13
CA PRO A 211 -19.10 22.73 9.37
C PRO A 211 -20.63 22.65 9.28
N GLY A 212 -21.18 21.44 9.09
CA GLY A 212 -22.64 21.21 9.01
C GLY A 212 -23.14 20.32 7.88
N ALA A 213 -22.29 19.84 6.96
CA ALA A 213 -22.68 18.91 5.89
C ALA A 213 -22.88 17.45 6.37
N ALA A 214 -23.40 17.28 7.57
CA ALA A 214 -23.72 15.98 8.14
C ALA A 214 -25.22 15.72 7.97
N PHE A 215 -25.57 14.49 7.56
CA PHE A 215 -26.90 13.86 7.73
C PHE A 215 -28.00 14.05 6.66
N ALA A 216 -27.71 13.85 5.37
CA ALA A 216 -28.79 13.54 4.40
C ALA A 216 -28.79 12.09 3.89
N THR A 217 -27.66 11.38 3.81
CA THR A 217 -27.61 10.05 3.15
C THR A 217 -26.71 8.97 3.77
N GLY A 218 -26.16 9.18 4.98
CA GLY A 218 -25.48 8.11 5.74
C GLY A 218 -23.97 7.98 5.46
N PHE A 219 -23.19 8.37 6.47
CA PHE A 219 -21.76 8.08 6.71
C PHE A 219 -20.74 8.48 5.63
N PHE A 220 -20.05 9.60 5.89
CA PHE A 220 -18.87 10.04 5.14
C PHE A 220 -17.66 10.12 6.08
N PHE A 221 -16.55 9.45 5.72
CA PHE A 221 -15.24 9.65 6.32
C PHE A 221 -14.31 10.25 5.25
N GLY A 222 -13.82 11.45 5.51
CA GLY A 222 -12.92 12.18 4.65
C GLY A 222 -11.96 13.02 5.48
N ALA A 223 -10.75 12.51 5.66
CA ALA A 223 -9.54 13.27 5.97
C ALA A 223 -8.32 12.34 5.82
N ALA A 224 -7.26 12.86 5.18
CA ALA A 224 -5.86 12.45 5.36
C ALA A 224 -5.17 11.40 4.45
N THR A 225 -5.72 10.92 3.33
CA THR A 225 -4.97 9.98 2.45
C THR A 225 -4.28 10.61 1.22
N ALA A 226 -4.68 11.80 0.76
CA ALA A 226 -4.11 12.42 -0.45
C ALA A 226 -2.67 12.96 -0.30
N TYR A 227 -2.04 12.82 0.86
CA TYR A 227 -0.67 13.30 1.08
C TYR A 227 0.39 12.19 1.03
N ALA A 228 0.01 10.92 0.85
CA ALA A 228 0.94 9.79 0.90
C ALA A 228 1.55 9.39 -0.46
N PHE A 229 1.04 9.86 -1.60
CA PHE A 229 1.60 9.52 -2.90
C PHE A 229 1.69 10.78 -3.79
N ASN A 230 2.80 11.51 -3.67
CA ASN A 230 3.09 12.63 -4.56
C ASN A 230 3.57 12.11 -5.93
N TRP A 231 2.63 11.78 -6.81
CA TRP A 231 2.90 11.28 -8.17
C TRP A 231 3.52 12.32 -9.14
N GLY A 232 3.64 13.60 -8.75
CA GLY A 232 3.90 14.73 -9.66
C GLY A 232 5.19 15.53 -9.46
N GLY A 233 6.10 15.11 -8.58
CA GLY A 233 7.26 15.93 -8.19
C GLY A 233 8.59 15.56 -8.85
N ASN A 234 8.73 15.67 -10.17
CA ASN A 234 9.98 15.65 -11.00
C ASN A 234 11.09 14.59 -10.76
N GLU A 235 10.92 13.70 -9.80
CA GLU A 235 11.62 12.46 -9.54
C GLU A 235 10.58 11.60 -8.82
N ILE A 236 10.54 10.28 -9.02
CA ILE A 236 9.79 9.40 -8.13
C ILE A 236 10.52 9.43 -6.78
N ASN A 237 10.34 10.51 -6.02
CA ASN A 237 10.91 10.70 -4.70
C ASN A 237 10.11 9.82 -3.76
N ALA A 238 10.57 8.57 -3.64
CA ALA A 238 10.16 7.57 -2.66
C ALA A 238 10.56 7.99 -1.23
N ASN A 239 10.21 9.21 -0.83
CA ASN A 239 10.44 9.76 0.51
C ASN A 239 9.13 9.82 1.30
N VAL A 240 8.27 8.81 1.12
CA VAL A 240 7.15 8.55 2.04
C VAL A 240 7.53 7.35 2.87
N ASN A 241 8.17 7.62 4.01
CA ASN A 241 8.57 6.61 4.96
C ASN A 241 7.32 6.12 5.71
N ILE A 242 6.75 4.98 5.28
CA ILE A 242 5.63 4.32 5.98
C ILE A 242 6.23 3.59 7.19
N ASN A 243 6.43 4.30 8.28
CA ASN A 243 6.96 3.73 9.51
C ASN A 243 5.79 3.25 10.38
N ARG A 244 5.68 1.94 10.61
CA ARG A 244 4.57 1.25 11.31
C ARG A 244 4.32 1.75 12.76
N THR A 245 5.19 2.61 13.30
CA THR A 245 5.20 3.01 14.71
C THR A 245 5.19 4.51 15.00
N GLU A 246 5.26 5.41 14.01
CA GLU A 246 5.25 6.85 14.28
C GLU A 246 4.41 7.63 13.28
N ASN A 247 3.54 8.51 13.82
CA ASN A 247 2.69 9.44 13.09
C ASN A 247 3.41 10.07 11.89
N LEU A 248 2.70 10.16 10.76
CA LEU A 248 3.13 10.80 9.51
C LEU A 248 3.78 12.18 9.76
N ASN A 249 5.10 12.22 9.86
CA ASN A 249 5.85 13.47 10.00
C ASN A 249 6.21 13.99 8.60
N VAL A 250 5.30 14.80 8.03
CA VAL A 250 5.57 15.56 6.81
C VAL A 250 6.34 16.83 7.18
N ASN A 251 7.58 16.96 6.69
CA ASN A 251 8.39 18.16 6.89
C ASN A 251 7.73 19.37 6.18
N ARG A 252 7.01 20.20 6.97
CA ARG A 252 6.26 21.39 6.51
C ARG A 252 7.12 22.59 6.13
N ASN A 253 8.45 22.51 6.20
CA ASN A 253 9.33 23.67 6.00
C ASN A 253 9.87 23.81 4.55
N ASN A 254 9.22 23.23 3.54
CA ASN A 254 9.63 23.46 2.15
C ASN A 254 9.02 24.77 1.59
N PRO A 255 9.84 25.79 1.27
CA PRO A 255 9.37 27.10 0.77
C PRO A 255 8.70 27.05 -0.62
N GLU A 256 8.82 25.96 -1.38
CA GLU A 256 8.23 25.85 -2.73
C GLU A 256 6.69 25.77 -2.72
N PHE A 257 6.06 25.41 -1.59
CA PHE A 257 4.60 25.27 -1.50
C PHE A 257 3.84 26.58 -1.26
N GLN A 258 4.51 27.67 -0.87
CA GLN A 258 3.84 28.95 -0.63
C GLN A 258 3.61 29.78 -1.89
N GLN A 259 4.24 29.43 -3.02
CA GLN A 259 4.22 30.26 -4.23
C GLN A 259 3.12 29.95 -5.24
N LYS A 260 2.31 28.88 -5.05
CA LYS A 260 1.26 28.49 -6.01
C LYS A 260 -0.18 28.74 -5.54
N ALA A 261 -0.37 29.51 -4.49
CA ALA A 261 -1.69 29.92 -3.99
C ALA A 261 -1.91 31.44 -4.10
N GLN A 262 -1.57 32.03 -5.25
CA GLN A 262 -1.99 33.37 -5.67
C GLN A 262 -2.72 33.27 -7.00
#